data_AF-A0A0Q6P096-F1
#
_entry.id   AF-A0A0Q6P096-F1
#
_cell.length_a   1.000
_cell.length_b   1.000
_cell.length_c   1.000
_cell.angle_alpha   90.00
_cell.angle_beta   90.00
_cell.angle_gamma   90.00
#
_symmetry.space_group_name_H-M   'P 1'
#
loop_
_entity.id
_entity.type
_entity.pdbx_description
1 polymer ?
#
loop_
_entity_poly.entity_id
_entity_poly.type
_entity_poly.pdbx_seq_one_letter_code
_entity_poly.pdbx_strand_id
1 'polypeptide(L)'
;MPDKLRKANARAAATRYAPKPDGSTLTYGLIAVSLLALALALYGGFYQVDMLAQPVPLVLAGFGAFCLGIAFRLRLQRRHTAAYEAEYALRQREGEAEATEERSAP
;
A
#
# COMPACT_ATOMS: atom_id res chain seq x y z
N MET A 1 -27.21 -15.30 7.29
CA MET A 1 -25.81 -15.74 7.52
C MET A 1 -25.20 -15.00 8.70
N PRO A 2 -24.44 -15.66 9.59
CA PRO A 2 -23.77 -14.99 10.70
C PRO A 2 -22.73 -14.01 10.16
N ASP A 3 -22.79 -12.78 10.63
CA ASP A 3 -22.09 -11.59 10.11
C ASP A 3 -20.55 -11.77 10.00
N LYS A 4 -20.01 -12.66 10.83
CA LYS A 4 -18.60 -13.07 10.83
C LYS A 4 -18.19 -13.82 9.55
N LEU A 5 -19.07 -14.68 9.01
CA LEU A 5 -18.80 -15.41 7.76
C LEU A 5 -18.84 -14.47 6.54
N ARG A 6 -19.75 -13.48 6.54
CA ARG A 6 -19.79 -12.44 5.48
C ARG A 6 -18.50 -11.62 5.45
N LYS A 7 -18.02 -11.15 6.60
CA LYS A 7 -16.74 -10.42 6.71
C LYS A 7 -15.54 -11.28 6.30
N ALA A 8 -15.52 -12.56 6.66
CA ALA A 8 -14.45 -13.48 6.27
C ALA A 8 -14.40 -13.72 4.75
N ASN A 9 -15.56 -13.93 4.09
CA ASN A 9 -15.64 -14.10 2.64
C ASN A 9 -15.32 -12.81 1.86
N ALA A 10 -15.71 -11.64 2.38
CA ALA A 10 -15.31 -10.35 1.82
C ALA A 10 -13.79 -10.16 1.87
N ARG A 11 -13.18 -10.46 3.02
CA ARG A 11 -11.73 -10.36 3.20
C ARG A 11 -10.98 -11.35 2.30
N ALA A 12 -11.44 -12.60 2.19
CA ALA A 12 -10.80 -13.61 1.36
C ALA A 12 -10.83 -13.25 -0.15
N ALA A 13 -11.94 -12.71 -0.63
CA ALA A 13 -12.05 -12.26 -2.03
C ALA A 13 -11.18 -11.03 -2.32
N ALA A 14 -11.21 -10.02 -1.44
CA ALA A 14 -10.42 -8.80 -1.61
C ALA A 14 -8.90 -9.09 -1.58
N THR A 15 -8.46 -10.07 -0.78
CA THR A 15 -7.04 -10.49 -0.73
C THR A 15 -6.56 -11.10 -2.06
N ARG A 16 -7.48 -11.63 -2.88
CA ARG A 16 -7.17 -12.26 -4.17
C ARG A 16 -6.85 -11.25 -5.28
N TYR A 17 -7.41 -10.04 -5.21
CA TYR A 17 -7.20 -8.97 -6.20
C TYR A 17 -6.35 -7.81 -5.67
N ALA A 18 -6.34 -7.61 -4.35
CA ALA A 18 -5.61 -6.53 -3.68
C ALA A 18 -4.95 -7.08 -2.40
N PRO A 19 -3.86 -7.86 -2.53
CA PRO A 19 -3.19 -8.47 -1.39
C PRO A 19 -2.79 -7.38 -0.40
N LYS A 20 -3.17 -7.56 0.87
CA LYS A 20 -2.86 -6.60 1.92
C LYS A 20 -1.33 -6.37 1.91
N PRO A 21 -0.84 -5.12 1.95
CA PRO A 21 0.59 -4.88 2.02
C PRO A 21 1.11 -5.38 3.39
N ASP A 22 1.51 -6.64 3.42
CA ASP A 22 2.15 -7.29 4.58
C ASP A 22 3.63 -6.90 4.56
N GLY A 23 3.91 -5.75 5.18
CA GLY A 23 5.25 -5.24 5.40
C GLY A 23 5.20 -4.02 6.29
N SER A 24 6.06 -3.96 7.31
CA SER A 24 6.17 -2.82 8.23
C SER A 24 6.49 -1.53 7.48
N THR A 25 6.05 -0.36 7.96
CA THR A 25 6.41 0.96 7.39
C THR A 25 7.93 1.10 7.26
N LEU A 26 8.62 0.49 8.22
CA LEU A 26 10.06 0.47 8.34
C LEU A 26 10.73 -0.20 7.14
N THR A 27 10.21 -1.33 6.63
CA THR A 27 10.85 -2.07 5.53
C THR A 27 10.76 -1.29 4.22
N TYR A 28 9.63 -0.63 3.94
CA TYR A 28 9.48 0.22 2.75
C TYR A 28 10.38 1.45 2.81
N GLY A 29 10.52 2.07 3.99
CA GLY A 29 11.48 3.14 4.20
C GLY A 29 12.92 2.67 3.99
N LEU A 30 13.27 1.49 4.51
CA LEU A 30 14.60 0.90 4.37
C LEU A 30 14.93 0.60 2.90
N ILE A 31 13.99 0.02 2.15
CA ILE A 31 14.16 -0.24 0.71
C ILE A 31 14.42 1.06 -0.06
N ALA A 32 13.65 2.12 0.22
CA ALA A 32 13.84 3.41 -0.44
C ALA A 32 15.22 4.01 -0.15
N VAL A 33 15.69 3.91 1.11
CA VAL A 33 17.03 4.36 1.51
C VAL A 33 18.13 3.51 0.85
N SER A 34 17.95 2.18 0.76
CA SER A 34 18.90 1.29 0.07
C SER A 34 19.01 1.62 -1.43
N LEU A 35 17.88 1.88 -2.09
CA LEU A 35 17.86 2.31 -3.50
C LEU A 35 18.55 3.66 -3.70
N LEU A 36 18.32 4.60 -2.78
CA LEU A 36 19.02 5.88 -2.80
C LEU A 36 20.54 5.68 -2.64
N ALA A 37 20.98 4.88 -1.67
CA ALA A 37 22.40 4.60 -1.45
C ALA A 37 23.06 4.00 -2.70
N LEU A 38 22.37 3.07 -3.38
CA LEU A 38 22.82 2.50 -4.64
C LEU A 38 22.94 3.57 -5.74
N ALA A 39 21.95 4.45 -5.87
CA ALA A 39 21.98 5.54 -6.84
C ALA A 39 23.13 6.53 -6.59
N LEU A 40 23.40 6.88 -5.32
CA LEU A 40 24.53 7.73 -4.97
C LEU A 40 25.87 7.04 -5.24
N ALA A 41 25.99 5.74 -4.97
CA ALA A 41 27.21 4.99 -5.27
C ALA A 41 27.51 4.98 -6.78
N LEU A 42 26.48 4.77 -7.61
CA LEU A 42 26.60 4.83 -9.07
C LEU A 42 26.97 6.24 -9.55
N TYR A 43 26.30 7.28 -9.02
CA TYR A 43 26.57 8.66 -9.40
C TYR A 43 27.97 9.12 -8.97
N GLY A 44 28.37 8.86 -7.73
CA GLY A 44 29.69 9.19 -7.21
C GLY A 44 30.81 8.47 -7.97
N GLY A 45 30.60 7.19 -8.30
CA GLY A 45 31.54 6.42 -9.13
C GLY A 45 31.65 6.95 -10.56
N PHE A 46 30.54 7.31 -11.20
CA PHE A 46 30.53 7.79 -12.59
C PHE A 46 31.11 9.18 -12.75
N TYR A 47 30.75 10.11 -11.85
CA TYR A 47 31.20 11.51 -11.93
C TYR A 47 32.46 11.80 -11.11
N GLN A 48 33.03 10.79 -10.44
CA GLN A 48 34.13 10.95 -9.48
C GLN A 48 33.89 12.06 -8.45
N VAL A 49 32.63 12.22 -8.03
CA VAL A 49 32.25 13.22 -7.04
C VAL A 49 32.39 12.59 -5.66
N ASP A 50 33.13 13.26 -4.79
CA ASP A 50 33.20 12.89 -3.38
C ASP A 50 31.90 13.30 -2.67
N MET A 51 30.92 12.41 -2.70
CA MET A 51 29.61 12.58 -2.06
C MET A 51 29.73 12.83 -0.54
N LEU A 52 30.81 12.34 0.09
CA LEU A 52 31.03 12.49 1.53
C LEU A 52 31.57 13.87 1.90
N ALA A 53 32.10 14.63 0.94
CA ALA A 53 32.56 15.99 1.15
C ALA A 53 31.41 16.96 1.47
N GLN A 54 30.16 16.60 1.15
CA GLN A 54 28.97 17.42 1.41
C GLN A 54 27.89 16.62 2.16
N PRO A 55 28.02 16.46 3.48
CA PRO A 55 27.11 15.62 4.27
C PRO A 55 25.68 16.19 4.36
N VAL A 56 25.52 17.51 4.31
CA VAL A 56 24.21 18.19 4.43
C VAL A 56 23.23 17.80 3.30
N PRO A 57 23.56 17.94 2.01
CA PRO A 57 22.67 17.50 0.94
C PRO A 57 22.44 15.98 0.96
N LEU A 58 23.41 15.19 1.43
CA LEU A 58 23.29 13.74 1.55
C LEU A 58 22.23 13.34 2.58
N VAL A 59 22.23 14.00 3.75
CA VAL A 59 21.22 13.80 4.80
C VAL A 59 19.84 14.24 4.31
N LEU A 60 19.75 15.39 3.62
CA LEU A 60 18.49 15.87 3.05
C LEU A 60 17.94 14.92 1.98
N ALA A 61 18.80 14.40 1.10
CA ALA A 61 18.41 13.40 0.10
C ALA A 61 17.94 12.09 0.76
N GLY A 62 18.66 11.63 1.80
CA GLY A 62 18.29 10.47 2.60
C GLY A 62 16.91 10.62 3.25
N PHE A 63 16.68 11.77 3.89
CA PHE A 63 15.39 12.08 4.51
C PHE A 63 14.28 12.18 3.46
N GLY A 64 14.55 12.83 2.32
CA GLY A 64 13.60 12.93 1.21
C GLY A 64 13.19 11.57 0.64
N ALA A 65 14.16 10.67 0.41
CA ALA A 65 13.88 9.32 -0.08
C ALA A 65 13.08 8.49 0.94
N PHE A 66 13.38 8.63 2.23
CA PHE A 66 12.62 7.98 3.29
C PHE A 66 11.17 8.47 3.34
N CYS A 67 10.95 9.78 3.29
CA CYS A 67 9.61 10.37 3.22
C CYS A 67 8.85 9.94 1.95
N LEU A 68 9.53 9.87 0.80
CA LEU A 68 8.95 9.35 -0.44
C LEU A 68 8.55 7.88 -0.31
N GLY A 69 9.37 7.04 0.31
CA GLY A 69 9.04 5.64 0.59
C GLY A 69 7.79 5.50 1.48
N ILE A 70 7.68 6.32 2.52
CA ILE A 70 6.48 6.37 3.38
C ILE A 70 5.26 6.85 2.58
N ALA A 71 5.39 7.92 1.80
CA ALA A 71 4.30 8.46 0.99
C ALA A 71 3.81 7.44 -0.04
N PHE A 72 4.72 6.67 -0.65
CA PHE A 72 4.38 5.61 -1.58
C PHE A 72 3.57 4.49 -0.90
N ARG A 73 3.97 4.10 0.31
CA ARG A 73 3.20 3.13 1.13
C ARG A 73 1.82 3.65 1.50
N LEU A 74 1.71 4.91 1.94
CA LEU A 74 0.43 5.53 2.26
C LEU A 74 -0.49 5.60 1.03
N ARG A 75 0.07 5.91 -0.14
CA ARG A 75 -0.68 5.92 -1.41
C ARG A 75 -1.16 4.52 -1.79
N LEU A 76 -0.32 3.51 -1.58
CA LEU A 76 -0.69 2.11 -1.84
C LEU A 76 -1.77 1.64 -0.87
N GLN A 77 -1.63 1.94 0.42
CA GLN A 77 -2.65 1.65 1.44
C GLN A 77 -3.99 2.32 1.11
N ARG A 78 -3.99 3.60 0.73
CA ARG A 78 -5.22 4.31 0.32
C ARG A 78 -5.92 3.62 -0.86
N ARG A 79 -5.16 3.12 -1.84
CA ARG A 79 -5.72 2.35 -2.96
C ARG A 79 -6.31 1.01 -2.51
N HIS A 80 -5.67 0.30 -1.57
CA HIS A 80 -6.23 -0.93 -1.00
C HIS A 80 -7.52 -0.68 -0.21
N THR A 81 -7.57 0.37 0.61
CA THR A 81 -8.78 0.70 1.39
C THR A 81 -9.93 1.10 0.48
N ALA A 82 -9.68 1.90 -0.55
CA ALA A 82 -10.70 2.30 -1.52
C ALA A 82 -11.26 1.10 -2.31
N ALA A 83 -10.40 0.15 -2.70
CA ALA A 83 -10.84 -1.08 -3.37
C ALA A 83 -11.68 -1.97 -2.45
N TYR A 84 -11.29 -2.07 -1.18
CA TYR A 84 -12.03 -2.84 -0.17
C TYR A 84 -13.42 -2.25 0.12
N GLU A 85 -13.53 -0.93 0.27
CA GLU A 85 -14.81 -0.25 0.50
C GLU A 85 -15.76 -0.40 -0.71
N ALA A 86 -15.23 -0.33 -1.94
CA ALA A 86 -16.01 -0.54 -3.15
C ALA A 86 -16.59 -1.96 -3.25
N GLU A 87 -15.79 -3.00 -2.98
CA GLU A 87 -16.29 -4.38 -2.95
C GLU A 87 -17.29 -4.63 -1.82
N TYR A 88 -17.08 -4.01 -0.65
CA TYR A 88 -18.01 -4.14 0.49
C TYR A 88 -19.39 -3.54 0.17
N ALA A 89 -19.41 -2.34 -0.45
CA ALA A 89 -20.64 -1.67 -0.85
C ALA A 89 -21.43 -2.45 -1.92
N LEU A 90 -20.74 -3.09 -2.88
CA LEU A 90 -21.39 -3.92 -3.91
C LEU A 90 -22.09 -5.13 -3.28
N ARG A 91 -21.44 -5.86 -2.38
CA ARG A 91 -22.04 -7.05 -1.74
C ARG A 91 -23.10 -6.74 -0.71
N GLN A 92 -23.09 -5.54 -0.14
CA GLN A 92 -24.20 -5.09 0.71
C GLN A 92 -25.46 -4.91 -0.14
N ARG A 93 -25.35 -4.31 -1.33
CA ARG A 93 -26.47 -4.13 -2.26
C ARG A 93 -26.98 -5.44 -2.83
N GLU A 94 -26.10 -6.39 -3.15
CA GLU A 94 -26.51 -7.74 -3.59
C GLU A 94 -27.28 -8.48 -2.49
N GLY A 95 -26.79 -8.43 -1.23
CA GLY A 95 -27.50 -9.04 -0.11
C GLY A 95 -28.84 -8.36 0.23
N GLU A 96 -28.97 -7.06 -0.02
CA GLU A 96 -30.24 -6.33 0.11
C GLU A 96 -31.21 -6.67 -1.04
N ALA A 97 -30.70 -6.90 -2.25
CA ALA A 97 -31.49 -7.33 -3.41
C ALA A 97 -32.01 -8.76 -3.23
N GLU A 98 -31.16 -9.72 -2.84
CA GLU A 98 -31.58 -11.11 -2.56
C GLU A 98 -32.61 -11.17 -1.42
N ALA A 99 -32.43 -10.40 -0.34
CA ALA A 99 -33.38 -10.34 0.77
C ALA A 99 -34.74 -9.71 0.39
N THR A 100 -34.75 -8.86 -0.63
CA THR A 100 -35.98 -8.25 -1.16
C THR A 100 -36.72 -9.24 -2.07
N GLU A 101 -35.98 -10.03 -2.85
CA GLU A 101 -36.51 -11.07 -3.73
C GLU A 101 -37.09 -12.25 -2.92
N GLU A 102 -36.42 -12.69 -1.85
CA GLU A 102 -36.92 -13.73 -0.93
C GLU A 102 -38.20 -13.30 -0.18
N ARG A 103 -38.37 -12.00 0.10
CA ARG A 103 -39.59 -11.46 0.73
C ARG A 103 -40.75 -11.26 -0.24
N SER A 104 -40.48 -11.21 -1.55
CA SER A 104 -41.49 -11.04 -2.61
C SER A 104 -41.84 -12.36 -3.30
N ALA A 105 -41.15 -13.46 -2.96
CA ALA A 105 -41.52 -14.80 -3.37
C ALA A 105 -42.75 -15.28 -2.53
N PRO A 106 -43.81 -15.79 -3.18
CA PRO A 106 -45.08 -16.15 -2.54
C PRO A 106 -45.01 -17.37 -1.63
#